data_AF-A0A920J2B0-F1
#
_entry.id   AF-A0A920J2B0-F1
#
_cell.length_a   1.000
_cell.length_b   1.000
_cell.length_c   1.000
_cell.angle_alpha   90.00
_cell.angle_beta   90.00
_cell.angle_gamma   90.00
#
_symmetry.space_group_name_H-M   'P 1'
#
loop_
_entity.id
_entity.type
_entity.pdbx_description
1 polymer ?
#
loop_
_entity_poly.entity_id
_entity_poly.type
_entity_poly.pdbx_seq_one_letter_code
_entity_poly.pdbx_strand_id
1 'polypeptide(L)'
;MKSKLFLIPLLSLFATAATASELDSGDTAWILTSTALVLFMTLPGLSLFYAGLVRSKNAISVLMQCFAIACIVSVAWVVYGYSLAFTEGNAFIGGTSALFLTGLGRETLAPDTTMPHSLFVIFQMTFAIITPALVVGAFAERMKFGAMCLFSLLWFTAVYLPACHMIWGGGYLADVKNFAGGLVVHLTCGVGALVIALVLGPRKGFPSTAMPPHNRTMVVTGAAMLWVGWFGFNAGSSWAADGLAGMAMLVTHISAATAALTWMAIEWIKGGKPTIVGIATGMVAGLATITPAAGSVGPEGAF
;
A
#
# COMPACT_ATOMS: atom_id res chain seq x y z
N MET A 1 18.94 -75.44 -25.76
CA MET A 1 19.69 -74.34 -25.10
C MET A 1 18.89 -73.06 -25.23
N LYS A 2 18.68 -72.38 -24.10
CA LYS A 2 17.82 -71.21 -23.94
C LYS A 2 18.57 -69.94 -24.35
N SER A 3 17.99 -69.08 -25.18
CA SER A 3 18.30 -67.64 -25.14
C SER A 3 16.99 -66.85 -25.26
N LYS A 4 16.42 -66.51 -24.09
CA LYS A 4 15.37 -65.49 -24.02
C LYS A 4 16.06 -64.14 -24.12
N LEU A 5 15.93 -63.47 -25.26
CA LEU A 5 16.34 -62.10 -25.45
C LEU A 5 15.36 -61.21 -24.67
N PHE A 6 15.76 -60.77 -23.48
CA PHE A 6 15.01 -59.79 -22.69
C PHE A 6 15.20 -58.41 -23.34
N LEU A 7 14.16 -57.93 -24.01
CA LEU A 7 14.06 -56.54 -24.45
C LEU A 7 13.68 -55.71 -23.21
N ILE A 8 14.66 -55.04 -22.62
CA ILE A 8 14.45 -54.07 -21.54
C ILE A 8 13.81 -52.82 -22.19
N PRO A 9 12.60 -52.38 -21.79
CA PRO A 9 12.12 -51.08 -22.21
C PRO A 9 12.93 -50.03 -21.43
N LEU A 10 13.69 -49.22 -22.17
CA LEU A 10 14.39 -48.06 -21.65
C LEU A 10 13.32 -47.06 -21.17
N LEU A 11 12.97 -47.09 -19.89
CA LEU A 11 12.19 -46.03 -19.26
C LEU A 11 13.08 -44.78 -19.27
N SER A 12 12.80 -43.87 -20.20
CA SER A 12 13.28 -42.50 -20.15
C SER A 12 12.71 -41.84 -18.90
N LEU A 13 13.48 -41.83 -17.81
CA LEU A 13 13.26 -40.91 -16.70
C LEU A 13 13.47 -39.49 -17.24
N PHE A 14 12.38 -38.85 -17.69
CA PHE A 14 12.33 -37.40 -17.71
C PHE A 14 12.33 -36.95 -16.26
N ALA A 15 13.53 -36.70 -15.72
CA ALA A 15 13.65 -35.84 -14.56
C ALA A 15 13.09 -34.48 -15.00
N THR A 16 11.93 -34.10 -14.48
CA THR A 16 11.50 -32.71 -14.46
C THR A 16 12.56 -31.96 -13.66
N ALA A 17 13.52 -31.36 -14.35
CA ALA A 17 14.37 -30.36 -13.75
C ALA A 17 13.42 -29.30 -13.17
N ALA A 18 13.43 -29.15 -11.84
CA ALA A 18 12.85 -27.98 -11.22
C ALA A 18 13.61 -26.79 -11.80
N THR A 19 13.00 -26.09 -12.74
CA THR A 19 13.53 -24.83 -13.27
C THR A 19 13.62 -23.90 -12.07
N ALA A 20 14.83 -23.52 -11.67
CA ALA A 20 15.01 -22.36 -10.82
C ALA A 20 14.22 -21.22 -11.45
N SER A 21 13.47 -20.43 -10.68
CA SER A 21 12.83 -19.24 -11.24
C SER A 21 13.95 -18.37 -11.81
N GLU A 22 13.93 -18.18 -13.12
CA GLU A 22 14.82 -17.22 -13.75
C GLU A 22 14.22 -15.83 -13.59
N LEU A 23 15.08 -14.81 -13.63
CA LEU A 23 14.64 -13.43 -13.58
C LEU A 23 13.75 -13.13 -14.79
N ASP A 24 12.54 -12.64 -14.55
CA ASP A 24 11.65 -12.15 -15.60
C ASP A 24 11.77 -10.63 -15.72
N SER A 25 12.19 -10.18 -16.89
CA SER A 25 12.39 -8.75 -17.17
C SER A 25 11.09 -7.95 -17.21
N GLY A 26 9.97 -8.58 -17.58
CA GLY A 26 8.63 -7.98 -17.61
C GLY A 26 8.10 -7.76 -16.20
N ASP A 27 8.19 -8.78 -15.34
CA ASP A 27 7.83 -8.69 -13.92
C ASP A 27 8.69 -7.64 -13.22
N THR A 28 10.00 -7.65 -13.49
CA THR A 28 10.93 -6.64 -12.95
C THR A 28 10.56 -5.23 -13.39
N ALA A 29 10.30 -5.01 -14.69
CA ALA A 29 9.92 -3.69 -15.20
C ALA A 29 8.58 -3.21 -14.64
N TRP A 30 7.62 -4.12 -14.49
CA TRP A 30 6.31 -3.81 -13.90
C TRP A 30 6.43 -3.39 -12.44
N ILE A 31 7.22 -4.10 -11.63
CA ILE A 31 7.34 -3.78 -10.21
C ILE A 31 8.24 -2.56 -9.96
N LEU A 32 9.23 -2.28 -10.81
CA LEU A 32 9.94 -0.99 -10.81
C LEU A 32 8.96 0.18 -11.02
N THR A 33 8.10 0.04 -12.03
CA THR A 33 7.08 1.05 -12.35
C THR A 33 6.06 1.18 -11.22
N SER A 34 5.56 0.05 -10.71
CA SER A 34 4.60 0.00 -9.61
C SER A 34 5.17 0.64 -8.34
N THR A 35 6.43 0.38 -8.00
CA THR A 35 7.13 1.01 -6.88
C THR A 35 7.15 2.53 -7.02
N ALA A 36 7.50 3.05 -8.20
CA ALA A 36 7.48 4.49 -8.45
C ALA A 36 6.06 5.08 -8.34
N LEU A 37 5.05 4.38 -8.85
CA LEU A 37 3.64 4.76 -8.74
C LEU A 37 3.15 4.80 -7.28
N VAL A 38 3.51 3.82 -6.46
CA VAL A 38 3.13 3.81 -5.03
C VAL A 38 3.85 4.92 -4.26
N LEU A 39 5.14 5.16 -4.53
CA LEU A 39 5.84 6.29 -3.91
C LEU A 39 5.20 7.63 -4.32
N PHE A 40 4.78 7.75 -5.59
CA PHE A 40 4.09 8.92 -6.13
C PHE A 40 2.75 9.20 -5.43
N MET A 41 2.07 8.16 -4.92
CA MET A 41 0.90 8.32 -4.07
C MET A 41 1.23 9.11 -2.80
N THR A 42 2.41 8.97 -2.20
CA THR A 42 2.80 9.77 -1.03
C THR A 42 3.38 11.12 -1.45
N LEU A 43 4.32 11.08 -2.40
CA LEU A 43 5.16 12.19 -2.84
C LEU A 43 4.93 12.45 -4.36
N PRO A 44 4.00 13.34 -4.74
CA PRO A 44 3.29 14.28 -3.88
C PRO A 44 1.79 14.00 -3.66
N GLY A 45 1.21 12.91 -4.16
CA GLY A 45 -0.25 12.72 -4.20
C GLY A 45 -0.99 13.03 -2.90
N LEU A 46 -0.70 12.28 -1.84
CA LEU A 46 -1.30 12.40 -0.51
C LEU A 46 -0.96 13.74 0.15
N SER A 47 0.29 14.19 -0.04
CA SER A 47 0.76 15.46 0.51
C SER A 47 -0.05 16.64 -0.04
N LEU A 48 -0.34 16.65 -1.35
CA LEU A 48 -1.17 17.68 -1.99
C LEU A 48 -2.64 17.53 -1.60
N PHE A 49 -3.13 16.29 -1.54
CA PHE A 49 -4.49 15.99 -1.12
C PHE A 49 -4.79 16.57 0.28
N TYR A 50 -3.97 16.24 1.28
CA TYR A 50 -4.16 16.78 2.63
C TYR A 50 -3.80 18.25 2.76
N ALA A 51 -2.74 18.72 2.09
CA ALA A 51 -2.41 20.14 2.13
C ALA A 51 -3.61 20.96 1.65
N GLY A 52 -4.31 20.54 0.59
CA GLY A 52 -5.45 21.28 0.03
C GLY A 52 -6.65 21.35 0.97
N LEU A 53 -6.82 20.35 1.83
CA LEU A 53 -7.90 20.24 2.81
C LEU A 53 -7.67 21.08 4.08
N VAL A 54 -6.42 21.38 4.43
CA VAL A 54 -6.11 22.19 5.63
C VAL A 54 -6.18 23.69 5.33
N ARG A 55 -6.01 24.53 6.35
CA ARG A 55 -5.92 25.99 6.17
C ARG A 55 -4.60 26.34 5.47
N SER A 56 -4.61 27.37 4.64
CA SER A 56 -3.44 27.78 3.84
C SER A 56 -2.15 27.95 4.66
N LYS A 57 -2.26 28.55 5.85
CA LYS A 57 -1.13 28.73 6.78
C LYS A 57 -0.43 27.43 7.22
N ASN A 58 -1.10 26.28 7.08
CA ASN A 58 -0.61 24.98 7.50
C ASN A 58 -0.24 24.06 6.32
N ALA A 59 -0.47 24.48 5.07
CA ALA A 59 -0.21 23.65 3.90
C ALA A 59 1.24 23.17 3.82
N ILE A 60 2.21 24.07 4.03
CA ILE A 60 3.65 23.74 4.05
C ILE A 60 3.97 22.72 5.14
N SER A 61 3.35 22.85 6.31
CA SER A 61 3.54 21.89 7.41
C SER A 61 3.10 20.48 7.01
N VAL A 62 2.00 20.34 6.27
CA VAL A 62 1.52 19.02 5.81
C VAL A 62 2.47 18.42 4.78
N LEU A 63 2.94 19.22 3.82
CA LEU A 63 3.93 18.77 2.83
C LEU A 63 5.22 18.28 3.52
N MET A 64 5.72 19.05 4.48
CA MET A 64 6.91 18.70 5.26
C MET A 64 6.69 17.42 6.09
N GLN A 65 5.50 17.23 6.67
CA GLN A 65 5.17 16.03 7.43
C GLN A 65 5.20 14.78 6.54
N CYS A 66 4.54 14.79 5.38
CA CYS A 66 4.57 13.65 4.47
C CYS A 66 5.99 13.33 3.98
N PHE A 67 6.79 14.36 3.66
CA PHE A 67 8.18 14.18 3.24
C PHE A 67 9.05 13.59 4.36
N ALA A 68 8.93 14.11 5.58
CA ALA A 68 9.66 13.62 6.74
C ALA A 68 9.28 12.17 7.09
N ILE A 69 7.99 11.82 7.02
CA ILE A 69 7.52 10.45 7.25
C ILE A 69 8.14 9.49 6.23
N ALA A 70 8.15 9.86 4.95
CA ALA A 70 8.80 9.05 3.92
C ALA A 70 10.27 8.77 4.27
N CYS A 71 11.04 9.78 4.63
CA CYS A 71 12.44 9.59 5.02
C CYS A 71 12.60 8.73 6.29
N ILE A 72 11.84 9.02 7.34
CA ILE A 72 11.94 8.31 8.64
C ILE A 72 11.60 6.83 8.44
N VAL A 73 10.49 6.53 7.76
CA VAL A 73 10.04 5.16 7.55
C VAL A 73 10.96 4.41 6.60
N SER A 74 11.47 5.04 5.52
CA SER A 74 12.47 4.41 4.66
C SER A 74 13.72 3.98 5.41
N VAL A 75 14.25 4.84 6.29
CA VAL A 75 15.43 4.50 7.10
C VAL A 75 15.09 3.39 8.09
N ALA A 76 13.97 3.49 8.81
CA ALA A 76 13.55 2.47 9.77
C ALA A 76 13.29 1.11 9.09
N TRP A 77 12.73 1.11 7.88
CA TRP A 77 12.51 -0.07 7.06
C TRP A 77 13.80 -0.81 6.75
N VAL A 78 14.83 -0.09 6.31
CA VAL A 78 16.16 -0.66 6.01
C VAL A 78 16.84 -1.16 7.28
N VAL A 79 16.81 -0.40 8.37
CA VAL A 79 17.51 -0.76 9.61
C VAL A 79 16.92 -2.03 10.23
N TYR A 80 15.58 -2.11 10.34
CA TYR A 80 14.93 -3.25 11.00
C TYR A 80 13.57 -3.63 10.44
N GLY A 81 12.84 -2.72 9.79
CA GLY A 81 11.45 -2.94 9.42
C GLY A 81 11.25 -4.11 8.46
N TYR A 82 12.08 -4.21 7.41
CA TYR A 82 12.00 -5.33 6.48
C TYR A 82 12.19 -6.67 7.20
N SER A 83 13.19 -6.75 8.10
CA SER A 83 13.47 -7.97 8.87
C SER A 83 12.27 -8.37 9.72
N LEU A 84 11.74 -7.45 10.53
CA LEU A 84 10.62 -7.72 11.43
C LEU A 84 9.29 -7.98 10.68
N ALA A 85 9.19 -7.57 9.42
CA ALA A 85 8.01 -7.84 8.59
C ALA A 85 8.09 -9.19 7.86
N PHE A 86 9.24 -9.54 7.27
CA PHE A 86 9.32 -10.62 6.27
C PHE A 86 10.29 -11.76 6.60
N THR A 87 11.02 -11.70 7.71
CA THR A 87 11.85 -12.84 8.14
C THR A 87 11.10 -13.73 9.12
N GLU A 88 11.54 -14.99 9.23
CA GLU A 88 10.98 -15.95 10.17
C GLU A 88 11.05 -15.43 11.62
N GLY A 89 9.93 -15.52 12.33
CA GLY A 89 9.78 -15.07 13.70
C GLY A 89 8.71 -15.87 14.43
N ASN A 90 7.67 -15.19 14.93
CA ASN A 90 6.52 -15.83 15.57
C ASN A 90 5.22 -15.36 14.90
N ALA A 91 4.08 -15.81 15.43
CA ALA A 91 2.78 -15.50 14.84
C ALA A 91 2.46 -13.99 14.69
N PHE A 92 3.15 -13.09 15.41
CA PHE A 92 2.86 -11.65 15.44
C PHE A 92 3.96 -10.77 14.86
N ILE A 93 5.21 -11.20 14.87
CA ILE A 93 6.35 -10.40 14.39
C ILE A 93 7.48 -11.30 13.88
N GLY A 94 8.16 -10.84 12.83
CA GLY A 94 9.31 -11.50 12.23
C GLY A 94 10.57 -11.39 13.09
N GLY A 95 11.65 -11.98 12.58
CA GLY A 95 12.94 -12.04 13.23
C GLY A 95 13.90 -10.89 12.90
N THR A 96 15.13 -11.03 13.37
CA THR A 96 16.22 -10.04 13.20
C THR A 96 17.32 -10.52 12.25
N SER A 97 17.07 -11.54 11.43
CA SER A 97 18.08 -12.14 10.56
C SER A 97 18.47 -11.26 9.37
N ALA A 98 17.63 -10.28 9.00
CA ALA A 98 17.86 -9.35 7.89
C ALA A 98 17.95 -7.89 8.36
N LEU A 99 18.40 -7.62 9.59
CA LEU A 99 18.70 -6.24 10.03
C LEU A 99 19.68 -5.58 9.06
N PHE A 100 19.48 -4.30 8.75
CA PHE A 100 20.23 -3.58 7.70
C PHE A 100 20.21 -4.24 6.32
N LEU A 101 19.18 -5.06 6.04
CA LEU A 101 19.09 -5.89 4.84
C LEU A 101 20.28 -6.85 4.68
N THR A 102 20.83 -7.33 5.80
CA THR A 102 21.92 -8.32 5.79
C THR A 102 21.52 -9.55 5.00
N GLY A 103 22.40 -10.00 4.11
CA GLY A 103 22.15 -11.14 3.22
C GLY A 103 21.48 -10.79 1.89
N LEU A 104 21.12 -9.52 1.64
CA LEU A 104 20.57 -9.09 0.37
C LEU A 104 21.66 -8.96 -0.70
N GLY A 105 21.64 -9.84 -1.70
CA GLY A 105 22.50 -9.77 -2.87
C GLY A 105 21.82 -9.11 -4.07
N ARG A 106 22.62 -8.63 -5.03
CA ARG A 106 22.10 -8.07 -6.29
C ARG A 106 21.38 -9.10 -7.16
N GLU A 107 21.89 -10.33 -7.16
CA GLU A 107 21.41 -11.45 -7.98
C GLU A 107 20.40 -12.34 -7.24
N THR A 108 20.05 -11.99 -6.00
CA THR A 108 19.08 -12.74 -5.20
C THR A 108 17.67 -12.41 -5.68
N LEU A 109 16.87 -13.42 -6.01
CA LEU A 109 15.45 -13.25 -6.32
C LEU A 109 14.60 -13.25 -5.03
N ALA A 110 13.49 -12.54 -5.04
CA ALA A 110 12.56 -12.58 -3.91
C ALA A 110 11.87 -13.96 -3.86
N PRO A 111 11.61 -14.53 -2.66
CA PRO A 111 10.95 -15.83 -2.54
C PRO A 111 9.65 -15.92 -3.33
N ASP A 112 9.44 -17.03 -4.03
CA ASP A 112 8.25 -17.29 -4.86
C ASP A 112 7.96 -16.24 -5.94
N THR A 113 8.99 -15.52 -6.38
CA THR A 113 8.91 -14.55 -7.49
C THR A 113 10.03 -14.76 -8.51
N THR A 114 9.92 -14.01 -9.60
CA THR A 114 10.87 -13.90 -10.73
C THR A 114 11.57 -12.54 -10.74
N MET A 115 11.47 -11.75 -9.66
CA MET A 115 12.06 -10.40 -9.57
C MET A 115 13.23 -10.35 -8.59
N PRO A 116 14.14 -9.37 -8.71
CA PRO A 116 15.17 -9.13 -7.71
C PRO A 116 14.58 -8.91 -6.32
N HIS A 117 15.18 -9.53 -5.30
CA HIS A 117 14.76 -9.39 -3.91
C HIS A 117 14.83 -7.94 -3.43
N SER A 118 15.81 -7.18 -3.91
CA SER A 118 15.93 -5.75 -3.66
C SER A 118 14.71 -4.95 -4.14
N LEU A 119 14.09 -5.40 -5.24
CA LEU A 119 12.88 -4.79 -5.79
C LEU A 119 11.66 -5.07 -4.90
N PHE A 120 11.52 -6.29 -4.39
CA PHE A 120 10.50 -6.62 -3.40
C PHE A 120 10.65 -5.77 -2.12
N VAL A 121 11.88 -5.61 -1.61
CA VAL A 121 12.19 -4.80 -0.43
C VAL A 121 11.72 -3.35 -0.60
N ILE A 122 12.03 -2.72 -1.74
CA ILE A 122 11.63 -1.32 -1.99
C ILE A 122 10.16 -1.19 -2.33
N PHE A 123 9.55 -2.16 -3.04
CA PHE A 123 8.11 -2.17 -3.28
C PHE A 123 7.35 -2.16 -1.96
N GLN A 124 7.66 -3.08 -1.04
CA GLN A 124 7.03 -3.14 0.29
C GLN A 124 7.31 -1.89 1.15
N MET A 125 8.50 -1.29 1.02
CA MET A 125 8.82 -0.03 1.70
C MET A 125 7.85 1.09 1.34
N THR A 126 7.35 1.15 0.11
CA THR A 126 6.40 2.21 -0.30
C THR A 126 5.05 2.08 0.41
N PHE A 127 4.60 0.86 0.74
CA PHE A 127 3.41 0.61 1.57
C PHE A 127 3.67 1.02 3.01
N ALA A 128 4.86 0.69 3.53
CA ALA A 128 5.27 1.13 4.86
C ALA A 128 5.27 2.65 4.99
N ILE A 129 5.75 3.38 3.97
CA ILE A 129 5.79 4.85 3.94
C ILE A 129 4.39 5.46 3.95
N ILE A 130 3.51 5.02 3.05
CA ILE A 130 2.21 5.67 2.86
C ILE A 130 1.27 5.45 4.06
N THR A 131 1.40 4.33 4.77
CA THR A 131 0.46 3.96 5.84
C THR A 131 0.41 4.98 7.00
N PRO A 132 1.51 5.32 7.69
CA PRO A 132 1.49 6.36 8.71
C PRO A 132 1.26 7.76 8.10
N ALA A 133 1.58 7.97 6.81
CA ALA A 133 1.31 9.24 6.13
C ALA A 133 -0.20 9.48 5.93
N LEU A 134 -1.01 8.44 5.74
CA LEU A 134 -2.48 8.52 5.69
C LEU A 134 -3.07 9.06 7.01
N VAL A 135 -2.38 8.84 8.12
CA VAL A 135 -2.82 9.34 9.44
C VAL A 135 -2.60 10.85 9.59
N VAL A 136 -1.76 11.48 8.76
CA VAL A 136 -1.44 12.93 8.83
C VAL A 136 -2.69 13.80 8.79
N GLY A 137 -3.67 13.46 7.95
CA GLY A 137 -4.94 14.20 7.90
C GLY A 137 -5.67 14.28 9.24
N ALA A 138 -5.47 13.28 10.11
CA ALA A 138 -6.08 13.21 11.43
C ALA A 138 -5.37 14.07 12.48
N PHE A 139 -4.11 14.47 12.32
CA PHE A 139 -3.45 15.34 13.30
C PHE A 139 -2.87 16.63 12.71
N ALA A 140 -3.06 16.85 11.41
CA ALA A 140 -2.69 18.09 10.77
C ALA A 140 -3.24 19.28 11.57
N GLU A 141 -2.39 20.29 11.76
CA GLU A 141 -2.64 21.49 12.57
C GLU A 141 -2.75 21.27 14.10
N ARG A 142 -2.60 20.03 14.61
CA ARG A 142 -2.83 19.68 16.03
C ARG A 142 -1.65 19.02 16.74
N MET A 143 -0.63 18.55 16.01
CA MET A 143 0.58 17.96 16.59
C MET A 143 1.83 18.78 16.26
N LYS A 144 2.75 18.86 17.23
CA LYS A 144 4.10 19.40 17.01
C LYS A 144 4.86 18.47 16.06
N PHE A 145 5.76 19.02 15.25
CA PHE A 145 6.53 18.25 14.27
C PHE A 145 7.33 17.10 14.90
N GLY A 146 8.07 17.33 15.99
CA GLY A 146 8.81 16.27 16.67
C GLY A 146 7.92 15.17 17.26
N ALA A 147 6.73 15.53 17.75
CA ALA A 147 5.76 14.55 18.24
C ALA A 147 5.20 13.70 17.09
N MET A 148 4.99 14.29 15.91
CA MET A 148 4.61 13.58 14.69
C MET A 148 5.70 12.59 14.26
N CYS A 149 6.98 13.02 14.20
CA CYS A 149 8.09 12.13 13.85
C CYS A 149 8.16 10.91 14.79
N LEU A 150 8.08 11.15 16.11
CA LEU A 150 8.11 10.09 17.10
C LEU A 150 6.89 9.17 16.98
N PHE A 151 5.70 9.75 16.82
CA PHE A 151 4.48 8.99 16.59
C PHE A 151 4.59 8.09 15.36
N SER A 152 5.03 8.61 14.22
CA SER A 152 5.15 7.84 12.99
C SER A 152 6.13 6.67 13.13
N LEU A 153 7.26 6.88 13.80
CA LEU A 153 8.24 5.81 14.06
C LEU A 153 7.68 4.73 14.99
N LEU A 154 7.05 5.13 16.09
CA LEU A 154 6.46 4.21 17.06
C LEU A 154 5.28 3.45 16.46
N TRP A 155 4.41 4.13 15.72
CA TRP A 155 3.26 3.52 15.07
C TRP A 155 3.68 2.56 13.95
N PHE A 156 4.66 2.94 13.14
CA PHE A 156 5.29 2.05 12.17
C PHE A 156 5.80 0.77 12.86
N THR A 157 6.53 0.92 13.97
CA THR A 157 7.16 -0.22 14.65
C THR A 157 6.15 -1.11 15.38
N ALA A 158 5.19 -0.52 16.11
CA ALA A 158 4.30 -1.24 17.00
C ALA A 158 2.97 -1.66 16.34
N VAL A 159 2.58 -1.04 15.22
CA VAL A 159 1.31 -1.31 14.55
C VAL A 159 1.53 -1.83 13.14
N TYR A 160 2.27 -1.11 12.30
CA TYR A 160 2.45 -1.51 10.91
C TYR A 160 3.25 -2.82 10.78
N LEU A 161 4.41 -2.94 11.44
CA LEU A 161 5.25 -4.15 11.32
C LEU A 161 4.53 -5.43 11.79
N PRO A 162 3.85 -5.46 12.96
CA PRO A 162 3.08 -6.63 13.34
C PRO A 162 1.92 -6.92 12.38
N ALA A 163 1.19 -5.90 11.92
CA ALA A 163 0.10 -6.10 10.95
C ALA A 163 0.61 -6.68 9.62
N CYS A 164 1.73 -6.14 9.12
CA CYS A 164 2.40 -6.62 7.93
C CYS A 164 2.87 -8.07 8.11
N HIS A 165 3.54 -8.40 9.22
CA HIS A 165 4.01 -9.76 9.45
C HIS A 165 2.86 -10.76 9.59
N MET A 166 1.83 -10.42 10.38
CA MET A 166 0.67 -11.28 10.59
C MET A 166 -0.03 -11.66 9.28
N ILE A 167 -0.08 -10.75 8.30
CA ILE A 167 -0.91 -10.92 7.10
C ILE A 167 -0.08 -11.28 5.86
N TRP A 168 1.10 -10.69 5.70
CA TRP A 168 1.96 -10.87 4.51
C TRP A 168 3.29 -11.56 4.82
N GLY A 169 3.72 -11.56 6.07
CA GLY A 169 4.99 -12.15 6.50
C GLY A 169 4.93 -13.61 6.96
N GLY A 170 3.79 -14.28 6.75
CA GLY A 170 3.58 -15.68 7.18
C GLY A 170 3.14 -15.86 8.63
N GLY A 171 2.64 -14.81 9.29
CA GLY A 171 2.15 -14.86 10.66
C GLY A 171 0.71 -15.38 10.83
N TYR A 172 0.10 -15.03 11.96
CA TYR A 172 -1.20 -15.56 12.44
C TYR A 172 -2.38 -15.44 11.46
N LEU A 173 -2.35 -14.43 10.59
CA LEU A 173 -3.43 -14.08 9.66
C LEU A 173 -3.03 -14.30 8.19
N ALA A 174 -2.01 -15.13 7.92
CA ALA A 174 -1.51 -15.35 6.56
C ALA A 174 -2.58 -15.91 5.61
N ASP A 175 -3.56 -16.68 6.13
CA ASP A 175 -4.67 -17.22 5.33
C ASP A 175 -5.80 -16.20 5.08
N VAL A 176 -5.72 -15.00 5.66
CA VAL A 176 -6.72 -13.94 5.47
C VAL A 176 -6.48 -13.23 4.13
N LYS A 177 -7.49 -13.25 3.26
CA LYS A 177 -7.44 -12.56 1.96
C LYS A 177 -7.27 -11.05 2.15
N ASN A 178 -6.08 -10.54 1.81
CA ASN A 178 -5.75 -9.14 1.86
C ASN A 178 -4.71 -8.81 0.77
N PHE A 179 -5.20 -8.73 -0.47
CA PHE A 179 -4.35 -8.70 -1.68
C PHE A 179 -3.32 -7.56 -1.66
N ALA A 180 -3.78 -6.30 -1.53
CA ALA A 180 -2.90 -5.13 -1.58
C ALA A 180 -2.91 -4.28 -0.29
N GLY A 181 -3.59 -4.69 0.79
CA GLY A 181 -3.43 -4.01 2.09
C GLY A 181 -4.65 -3.28 2.60
N GLY A 182 -5.85 -3.77 2.32
CA GLY A 182 -7.07 -3.30 3.01
C GLY A 182 -6.94 -3.36 4.52
N LEU A 183 -6.35 -4.44 5.04
CA LEU A 183 -6.12 -4.61 6.47
C LEU A 183 -4.81 -3.93 6.92
N VAL A 184 -3.69 -4.27 6.29
CA VAL A 184 -2.34 -3.80 6.70
C VAL A 184 -2.21 -2.28 6.59
N VAL A 185 -2.80 -1.66 5.56
CA VAL A 185 -2.68 -0.22 5.29
C VAL A 185 -3.94 0.52 5.76
N HIS A 186 -5.09 0.27 5.12
CA HIS A 186 -6.26 1.14 5.26
C HIS A 186 -6.97 1.00 6.60
N LEU A 187 -7.17 -0.24 7.08
CA LEU A 187 -7.81 -0.47 8.38
C LEU A 187 -6.93 0.05 9.53
N THR A 188 -5.65 -0.31 9.56
CA THR A 188 -4.74 0.14 10.62
C THR A 188 -4.62 1.67 10.65
N CYS A 189 -4.43 2.34 9.51
CA CYS A 189 -4.32 3.80 9.47
C CYS A 189 -5.67 4.47 9.76
N GLY A 190 -6.79 3.89 9.32
CA GLY A 190 -8.14 4.39 9.59
C GLY A 190 -8.48 4.36 11.08
N VAL A 191 -8.19 3.24 11.76
CA VAL A 191 -8.34 3.13 13.21
C VAL A 191 -7.38 4.07 13.92
N GLY A 192 -6.11 4.15 13.49
CA GLY A 192 -5.13 5.08 14.04
C GLY A 192 -5.58 6.54 13.94
N ALA A 193 -6.11 6.95 12.78
CA ALA A 193 -6.67 8.27 12.54
C ALA A 193 -7.86 8.56 13.47
N LEU A 194 -8.76 7.59 13.67
CA LEU A 194 -9.89 7.72 14.58
C LEU A 194 -9.42 7.89 16.03
N VAL A 195 -8.52 7.03 16.51
CA VAL A 195 -7.98 7.11 17.88
C VAL A 195 -7.31 8.47 18.12
N ILE A 196 -6.51 8.95 17.18
CA ILE A 196 -5.86 10.27 17.27
C ILE A 196 -6.89 11.38 17.28
N ALA A 197 -7.93 11.31 16.44
CA ALA A 197 -8.98 12.31 16.41
C ALA A 197 -9.72 12.41 17.76
N LEU A 198 -9.95 11.27 18.43
CA LEU A 198 -10.53 11.19 19.77
C LEU A 198 -9.59 11.74 20.85
N VAL A 199 -8.31 11.36 20.83
CA VAL A 199 -7.33 11.77 21.85
C VAL A 199 -6.96 13.25 21.76
N LEU A 200 -6.77 13.78 20.53
CA LEU A 200 -6.41 15.19 20.34
C LEU A 200 -7.60 16.15 20.51
N GLY A 201 -8.83 15.65 20.37
CA GLY A 201 -10.05 16.45 20.46
C GLY A 201 -10.26 17.41 19.27
N PRO A 202 -11.43 18.08 19.17
CA PRO A 202 -11.82 18.86 17.99
C PRO A 202 -10.88 20.03 17.68
N ARG A 203 -10.78 20.41 16.40
CA ARG A 203 -10.02 21.60 15.98
C ARG A 203 -10.62 22.86 16.60
N LYS A 204 -9.78 23.85 16.90
CA LYS A 204 -10.24 25.17 17.37
C LYS A 204 -11.21 25.79 16.34
N GLY A 205 -12.45 26.06 16.80
CA GLY A 205 -13.54 26.59 15.99
C GLY A 205 -14.49 25.54 15.41
N PHE A 206 -14.26 24.24 15.60
CA PHE A 206 -15.23 23.21 15.23
C PHE A 206 -16.34 23.10 16.31
N PRO A 207 -17.63 23.01 15.95
CA PRO A 207 -18.22 23.07 14.60
C PRO A 207 -18.66 24.49 14.17
N SER A 208 -18.48 25.51 15.02
CA SER A 208 -19.07 26.84 14.86
C SER A 208 -18.48 27.69 13.73
N THR A 209 -17.26 27.39 13.28
CA THR A 209 -16.55 28.12 12.23
C THR A 209 -16.46 27.27 10.97
N ALA A 210 -16.95 27.79 9.84
CA ALA A 210 -16.77 27.14 8.55
C ALA A 210 -15.28 27.02 8.21
N MET A 211 -14.83 25.80 7.91
CA MET A 211 -13.44 25.49 7.57
C MET A 211 -13.36 24.82 6.18
N PRO A 212 -13.68 25.55 5.10
CA PRO A 212 -13.57 24.99 3.76
C PRO A 212 -12.10 24.71 3.38
N PRO A 213 -11.85 23.73 2.50
CA PRO A 213 -10.53 23.48 1.93
C PRO A 213 -9.94 24.76 1.32
N HIS A 214 -8.69 25.06 1.62
CA HIS A 214 -8.07 26.30 1.16
C HIS A 214 -7.75 26.28 -0.35
N ASN A 215 -7.50 25.09 -0.92
CA ASN A 215 -7.19 24.93 -2.34
C ASN A 215 -7.76 23.61 -2.90
N ARG A 216 -8.96 23.71 -3.48
CA ARG A 216 -9.66 22.56 -4.08
C ARG A 216 -8.94 22.00 -5.31
N THR A 217 -8.26 22.82 -6.09
CA THR A 217 -7.45 22.34 -7.23
C THR A 217 -6.34 21.42 -6.74
N MET A 218 -5.67 21.79 -5.66
CA MET A 218 -4.62 20.97 -5.06
C MET A 218 -5.16 19.64 -4.49
N VAL A 219 -6.36 19.64 -3.90
CA VAL A 219 -7.05 18.41 -3.48
C VAL A 219 -7.25 17.48 -4.68
N VAL A 220 -7.76 18.00 -5.81
CA VAL A 220 -8.01 17.20 -7.01
C VAL A 220 -6.72 16.69 -7.63
N THR A 221 -5.68 17.53 -7.72
CA THR A 221 -4.38 17.10 -8.21
C THR A 221 -3.83 15.95 -7.37
N GLY A 222 -3.87 16.08 -6.04
CA GLY A 222 -3.46 15.00 -5.14
C GLY A 222 -4.30 13.73 -5.30
N ALA A 223 -5.63 13.87 -5.39
CA ALA A 223 -6.54 12.75 -5.60
C ALA A 223 -6.28 12.01 -6.92
N ALA A 224 -6.07 12.74 -8.02
CA ALA A 224 -5.76 12.13 -9.31
C ALA A 224 -4.43 11.36 -9.27
N MET A 225 -3.42 11.90 -8.59
CA MET A 225 -2.14 11.22 -8.38
C MET A 225 -2.30 9.96 -7.51
N LEU A 226 -3.15 10.01 -6.48
CA LEU A 226 -3.51 8.84 -5.69
C LEU A 226 -4.17 7.77 -6.54
N TRP A 227 -5.12 8.13 -7.42
CA TRP A 227 -5.78 7.17 -8.32
C TRP A 227 -4.77 6.49 -9.25
N VAL A 228 -3.97 7.27 -9.97
CA VAL A 228 -2.96 6.72 -10.90
C VAL A 228 -1.94 5.87 -10.15
N GLY A 229 -1.46 6.34 -9.01
CA GLY A 229 -0.52 5.60 -8.17
C GLY A 229 -1.10 4.29 -7.62
N TRP A 230 -2.43 4.25 -7.39
CA TRP A 230 -3.12 3.06 -6.91
C TRP A 230 -3.09 1.89 -7.89
N PHE A 231 -2.84 2.14 -9.18
CA PHE A 231 -2.57 1.05 -10.12
C PHE A 231 -1.31 0.28 -9.74
N GLY A 232 -0.21 0.97 -9.40
CA GLY A 232 0.98 0.32 -8.88
C GLY A 232 0.74 -0.35 -7.52
N PHE A 233 -0.15 0.21 -6.70
CA PHE A 233 -0.50 -0.34 -5.39
C PHE A 233 -1.25 -1.67 -5.51
N ASN A 234 -2.35 -1.69 -6.26
CA ASN A 234 -3.16 -2.90 -6.39
C ASN A 234 -2.56 -3.86 -7.41
N ALA A 235 -2.36 -3.44 -8.67
CA ALA A 235 -1.87 -4.34 -9.70
C ALA A 235 -0.39 -4.72 -9.53
N GLY A 236 0.42 -3.91 -8.83
CA GLY A 236 1.78 -4.33 -8.45
C GLY A 236 1.80 -5.41 -7.37
N SER A 237 0.72 -5.58 -6.60
CA SER A 237 0.62 -6.61 -5.56
C SER A 237 0.42 -8.03 -6.13
N SER A 238 0.32 -8.19 -7.45
CA SER A 238 0.44 -9.50 -8.12
C SER A 238 1.88 -10.00 -8.18
N TRP A 239 2.86 -9.11 -8.01
CA TRP A 239 4.30 -9.39 -8.18
C TRP A 239 4.73 -9.86 -9.57
N ALA A 240 3.82 -9.85 -10.55
CA ALA A 240 4.06 -10.29 -11.92
C ALA A 240 3.28 -9.42 -12.93
N ALA A 241 3.75 -9.36 -14.17
CA ALA A 241 3.14 -8.70 -15.31
C ALA A 241 2.21 -9.67 -16.05
N ASP A 242 1.09 -10.02 -15.41
CA ASP A 242 0.22 -11.12 -15.84
C ASP A 242 -1.28 -10.76 -15.88
N GLY A 243 -2.13 -11.78 -16.07
CA GLY A 243 -3.58 -11.62 -16.09
C GLY A 243 -4.16 -11.17 -14.73
N LEU A 244 -3.52 -11.54 -13.61
CA LEU A 244 -3.94 -11.10 -12.28
C LEU A 244 -3.67 -9.60 -12.10
N ALA A 245 -2.49 -9.11 -12.52
CA ALA A 245 -2.18 -7.69 -12.53
C ALA A 245 -3.17 -6.89 -13.40
N GLY A 246 -3.44 -7.40 -14.61
CA GLY A 246 -4.41 -6.79 -15.53
C GLY A 246 -5.81 -6.68 -14.94
N MET A 247 -6.30 -7.76 -14.31
CA MET A 247 -7.61 -7.77 -13.65
C MET A 247 -7.63 -6.84 -12.43
N ALA A 248 -6.60 -6.88 -11.58
CA ALA A 248 -6.49 -6.02 -10.41
C ALA A 248 -6.52 -4.53 -10.79
N MET A 249 -5.86 -4.15 -11.90
CA MET A 249 -5.91 -2.79 -12.43
C MET A 249 -7.33 -2.40 -12.88
N LEU A 250 -7.99 -3.29 -13.62
CA LEU A 250 -9.35 -3.06 -14.12
C LEU A 250 -10.36 -2.85 -12.98
N VAL A 251 -10.40 -3.76 -12.00
CA VAL A 251 -11.33 -3.65 -10.87
C VAL A 251 -11.02 -2.45 -9.98
N THR A 252 -9.74 -2.07 -9.87
CA THR A 252 -9.33 -0.83 -9.18
C THR A 252 -9.94 0.41 -9.84
N HIS A 253 -9.88 0.48 -11.16
CA HIS A 253 -10.45 1.60 -11.91
C HIS A 253 -11.98 1.66 -11.79
N ILE A 254 -12.65 0.51 -11.96
CA ILE A 254 -14.12 0.41 -11.84
C ILE A 254 -14.58 0.86 -10.46
N SER A 255 -13.97 0.34 -9.39
CA SER A 255 -14.38 0.68 -8.03
C SER A 255 -14.17 2.15 -7.69
N ALA A 256 -13.04 2.73 -8.11
CA ALA A 256 -12.79 4.15 -7.95
C ALA A 256 -13.83 5.02 -8.67
N ALA A 257 -14.17 4.68 -9.92
CA ALA A 257 -15.15 5.41 -10.71
C ALA A 257 -16.57 5.28 -10.12
N THR A 258 -16.98 4.07 -9.75
CA THR A 258 -18.32 3.82 -9.19
C THR A 258 -18.49 4.51 -7.84
N ALA A 259 -17.50 4.43 -6.96
CA ALA A 259 -17.55 5.10 -5.66
C ALA A 259 -17.53 6.64 -5.79
N ALA A 260 -16.79 7.18 -6.75
CA ALA A 260 -16.79 8.61 -7.07
C ALA A 260 -18.18 9.09 -7.53
N LEU A 261 -18.80 8.38 -8.48
CA LEU A 261 -20.14 8.68 -8.97
C LEU A 261 -21.21 8.50 -7.89
N THR A 262 -21.08 7.47 -7.07
CA THR A 262 -21.97 7.20 -5.93
C THR A 262 -21.92 8.34 -4.93
N TRP A 263 -20.74 8.77 -4.51
CA TRP A 263 -20.60 9.88 -3.58
C TRP A 263 -21.11 11.20 -4.17
N MET A 264 -20.83 11.44 -5.45
CA MET A 264 -21.35 12.60 -6.16
C MET A 264 -22.89 12.62 -6.17
N ALA A 265 -23.53 11.48 -6.43
CA ALA A 265 -24.98 11.34 -6.39
C ALA A 265 -25.54 11.56 -4.98
N ILE A 266 -24.89 11.00 -3.95
CA ILE A 266 -25.27 11.20 -2.54
C ILE A 266 -25.21 12.69 -2.17
N GLU A 267 -24.14 13.40 -2.53
CA GLU A 267 -24.03 14.85 -2.29
C GLU A 267 -25.08 15.64 -3.06
N TRP A 268 -25.39 15.25 -4.29
CA TRP A 268 -26.43 15.91 -5.07
C TRP A 268 -27.80 15.75 -4.41
N ILE A 269 -28.17 14.53 -4.00
CA ILE A 269 -29.46 14.26 -3.37
C ILE A 269 -29.58 14.99 -2.02
N LYS A 270 -28.53 14.98 -1.19
CA LYS A 270 -28.57 15.56 0.16
C LYS A 270 -28.31 17.07 0.20
N GLY A 271 -27.46 17.57 -0.69
CA GLY A 271 -26.95 18.94 -0.68
C GLY A 271 -27.36 19.80 -1.87
N GLY A 272 -28.09 19.23 -2.85
CA GLY A 272 -28.59 19.92 -4.03
C GLY A 272 -27.54 20.18 -5.12
N LYS A 273 -26.26 19.94 -4.86
CA LYS A 273 -25.17 20.10 -5.82
C LYS A 273 -23.96 19.22 -5.49
N PRO A 274 -23.30 18.63 -6.50
CA PRO A 274 -22.06 17.89 -6.29
C PRO A 274 -20.89 18.81 -5.95
N THR A 275 -19.91 18.30 -5.20
CA THR A 275 -18.66 19.00 -4.92
C THR A 275 -17.45 18.23 -5.41
N ILE A 276 -16.41 18.97 -5.77
CA ILE A 276 -15.16 18.39 -6.24
C ILE A 276 -14.40 17.62 -5.14
N VAL A 277 -14.60 18.00 -3.88
CA VAL A 277 -14.04 17.27 -2.73
C VAL A 277 -14.85 16.01 -2.45
N GLY A 278 -16.16 16.06 -2.62
CA GLY A 278 -17.04 14.90 -2.52
C GLY A 278 -16.67 13.81 -3.51
N ILE A 279 -16.59 14.13 -4.80
CA ILE A 279 -16.22 13.14 -5.83
C ILE A 279 -14.82 12.54 -5.59
N ALA A 280 -13.85 13.36 -5.17
CA ALA A 280 -12.51 12.89 -4.80
C ALA A 280 -12.54 11.99 -3.54
N THR A 281 -13.39 12.29 -2.56
CA THR A 281 -13.57 11.47 -1.35
C THR A 281 -14.19 10.11 -1.70
N GLY A 282 -15.22 10.11 -2.55
CA GLY A 282 -15.83 8.88 -3.07
C GLY A 282 -14.83 8.01 -3.81
N MET A 283 -14.02 8.61 -4.68
CA MET A 283 -12.92 7.92 -5.38
C MET A 283 -11.95 7.23 -4.40
N VAL A 284 -11.44 7.94 -3.38
CA VAL A 284 -10.55 7.34 -2.36
C VAL A 284 -11.24 6.21 -1.62
N ALA A 285 -12.53 6.35 -1.29
CA ALA A 285 -13.29 5.31 -0.61
C ALA A 285 -13.38 4.02 -1.46
N GLY A 286 -13.65 4.13 -2.76
CA GLY A 286 -13.66 2.98 -3.67
C GLY A 286 -12.29 2.30 -3.76
N LEU A 287 -11.24 3.11 -3.99
CA LEU A 287 -9.85 2.64 -4.04
C LEU A 287 -9.42 1.88 -2.77
N ALA A 288 -9.73 2.42 -1.58
CA ALA A 288 -9.45 1.75 -0.31
C ALA A 288 -10.26 0.46 -0.12
N THR A 289 -11.52 0.45 -0.54
CA THR A 289 -12.44 -0.69 -0.37
C THR A 289 -12.07 -1.86 -1.27
N ILE A 290 -11.66 -1.61 -2.51
CA ILE A 290 -11.28 -2.68 -3.46
C ILE A 290 -9.88 -3.26 -3.18
N THR A 291 -9.01 -2.50 -2.49
CA THR A 291 -7.62 -2.88 -2.19
C THR A 291 -7.44 -4.34 -1.68
N PRO A 292 -8.16 -4.83 -0.64
CA PRO A 292 -7.99 -6.21 -0.19
C PRO A 292 -8.54 -7.25 -1.17
N ALA A 293 -9.47 -6.86 -2.04
CA ALA A 293 -10.25 -7.75 -2.90
C ALA A 293 -9.76 -7.78 -4.36
N ALA A 294 -8.95 -6.82 -4.80
CA ALA A 294 -8.62 -6.58 -6.21
C ALA A 294 -8.01 -7.79 -6.94
N GLY A 295 -7.31 -8.68 -6.23
CA GLY A 295 -6.76 -9.91 -6.78
C GLY A 295 -7.71 -11.12 -6.76
N SER A 296 -8.97 -10.93 -6.37
CA SER A 296 -9.92 -12.03 -6.11
C SER A 296 -11.33 -11.82 -6.64
N VAL A 297 -11.70 -10.59 -7.00
CA VAL A 297 -13.02 -10.26 -7.54
C VAL A 297 -12.94 -9.93 -9.03
N GLY A 298 -14.01 -10.22 -9.76
CA GLY A 298 -14.19 -9.75 -11.14
C GLY A 298 -14.83 -8.36 -11.22
N PRO A 299 -15.05 -7.84 -12.44
CA PRO A 299 -15.63 -6.52 -12.67
C PRO A 299 -16.97 -6.28 -11.97
N GLU A 300 -17.84 -7.29 -11.90
CA GLU A 300 -19.15 -7.18 -11.24
C GLU A 300 -19.03 -6.88 -9.75
N GLY A 301 -18.08 -7.51 -9.06
CA GLY A 301 -17.82 -7.25 -7.63
C GLY A 301 -17.09 -5.93 -7.36
N ALA A 302 -16.64 -5.24 -8.41
CA ALA A 302 -15.95 -3.96 -8.30
C ALA A 302 -16.88 -2.74 -8.35
N PHE A 303 -18.10 -2.90 -8.89
CA PHE A 303 -19.16 -1.87 -8.83
C PHE A 303 -19.67 -1.69 -7.40
#